data_AF-A0A535NVT7-F1
#
_entry.id   AF-A0A535NVT7-F1
#
_cell.length_a   1.000
_cell.length_b   1.000
_cell.length_c   1.000
_cell.angle_alpha   90.00
_cell.angle_beta   90.00
_cell.angle_gamma   90.00
#
_symmetry.space_group_name_H-M   'P 1'
#
loop_
_entity.id
_entity.type
_entity.pdbx_description
1 polymer ?
#
loop_
_entity_poly.entity_id
_entity_poly.type
_entity_poly.pdbx_seq_one_letter_code
_entity_poly.pdbx_strand_id
1 'polypeptide(L)'
;MRRWPYQLSAVELRSAFTEALDPQLAEHHIVHTAGYQDAIHRIADEVRCEANEAAVLAYRNAADAADYARQLFTSTETGMMLVDAGFATSATFTLAEQEQATGIRQREIIRLETLAESLVHGASDPR
;
A
#
# COMPACT_ATOMS: atom_id res chain seq x y z
N MET A 1 2.50 -0.07 -5.64
CA MET A 1 1.72 -1.31 -5.84
C MET A 1 2.64 -2.39 -6.40
N ARG A 2 2.60 -3.63 -5.89
CA ARG A 2 3.44 -4.74 -6.39
C ARG A 2 2.82 -5.37 -7.64
N ARG A 3 3.64 -5.96 -8.51
CA ARG A 3 3.18 -6.71 -9.71
C ARG A 3 2.34 -7.94 -9.31
N TRP A 4 1.20 -8.13 -9.98
CA TRP A 4 0.26 -9.26 -9.84
C TRP A 4 0.52 -10.32 -10.95
N PRO A 5 0.25 -11.63 -10.75
CA PRO A 5 -0.45 -12.27 -9.63
C PRO A 5 0.41 -12.41 -8.37
N TYR A 6 -0.12 -11.95 -7.25
CA TYR A 6 0.47 -12.12 -5.94
C TYR A 6 -0.63 -12.52 -4.96
N GLN A 7 -0.43 -13.63 -4.26
CA GLN A 7 -1.37 -14.05 -3.22
C GLN A 7 -0.94 -13.42 -1.91
N LEU A 8 -1.73 -12.44 -1.45
CA LEU A 8 -1.51 -11.81 -0.16
C LEU A 8 -1.76 -12.84 0.94
N SER A 9 -0.78 -13.01 1.83
CA SER A 9 -0.96 -13.78 3.06
C SER A 9 -1.60 -12.94 4.17
N ALA A 10 -2.14 -13.60 5.19
CA ALA A 10 -2.67 -12.91 6.37
C ALA A 10 -1.60 -12.08 7.08
N VAL A 11 -0.37 -12.58 7.18
CA VAL A 11 0.75 -11.85 7.80
C VAL A 11 1.06 -10.59 7.01
N GLU A 12 1.12 -10.65 5.68
CA GLU A 12 1.39 -9.48 4.85
C GLU A 12 0.25 -8.45 4.88
N LEU A 13 -1.00 -8.90 5.02
CA LEU A 13 -2.14 -8.02 5.27
C LEU A 13 -1.96 -7.30 6.62
N ARG A 14 -1.67 -8.04 7.70
CA ARG A 14 -1.49 -7.49 9.05
C ARG A 14 -0.30 -6.54 9.13
N SER A 15 0.80 -6.86 8.45
CA SER A 15 1.99 -6.02 8.39
C SER A 15 1.72 -4.65 7.77
N ALA A 16 0.68 -4.49 6.95
CA ALA A 16 0.28 -3.19 6.42
C ALA A 16 -0.31 -2.25 7.49
N PHE A 17 -0.61 -2.75 8.69
CA PHE A 17 -1.20 -1.99 9.80
C PHE A 17 -0.20 -1.71 10.93
N THR A 18 1.10 -1.93 10.71
CA THR A 18 2.14 -1.62 11.69
C THR A 18 3.45 -1.22 11.02
N GLU A 19 4.21 -0.35 11.68
CA GLU A 19 5.58 -0.01 11.29
C GLU A 19 6.63 -0.85 12.03
N ALA A 20 6.19 -1.74 12.92
CA ALA A 20 7.10 -2.59 13.68
C ALA A 20 7.85 -3.56 12.76
N LEU A 21 9.17 -3.64 12.96
CA LEU A 21 10.03 -4.57 12.24
C LEU A 21 9.98 -5.99 12.79
N ASP A 22 9.42 -6.19 14.00
CA ASP A 22 9.29 -7.50 14.62
C ASP A 22 8.15 -8.30 13.97
N PRO A 23 8.45 -9.41 13.26
CA PRO A 23 7.44 -10.24 12.61
C PRO A 23 6.41 -10.80 13.59
N GLN A 24 6.77 -11.02 14.87
CA GLN A 24 5.86 -11.58 15.86
C GLN A 24 4.64 -10.69 16.07
N LEU A 25 4.81 -9.37 15.92
CA LEU A 25 3.72 -8.43 16.07
C LEU A 25 2.64 -8.66 15.01
N ALA A 26 3.03 -8.74 13.73
CA ALA A 26 2.12 -9.00 12.63
C ALA A 26 1.50 -10.41 12.73
N GLU A 27 2.27 -11.41 13.15
CA GLU A 27 1.78 -12.79 13.27
C GLU A 27 0.75 -12.97 14.38
N HIS A 28 0.94 -12.35 15.56
CA HIS A 28 0.20 -12.71 16.76
C HIS A 28 -0.57 -11.55 17.41
N HIS A 29 -0.17 -10.29 17.20
CA HIS A 29 -0.64 -9.20 18.04
C HIS A 29 -1.50 -8.17 17.31
N ILE A 30 -1.26 -7.93 16.02
CA ILE A 30 -2.02 -6.93 15.25
C ILE A 30 -3.52 -7.23 15.23
N VAL A 31 -3.90 -8.51 15.16
CA VAL A 31 -5.31 -8.96 15.16
C VAL A 31 -6.10 -8.55 16.41
N HIS A 32 -5.40 -8.24 17.51
CA HIS A 32 -5.99 -7.82 18.77
C HIS A 32 -6.06 -6.29 18.95
N THR A 33 -5.57 -5.52 17.97
CA THR A 33 -5.61 -4.06 18.03
C THR A 33 -6.96 -3.54 17.53
N ALA A 34 -7.49 -2.51 18.21
CA ALA A 34 -8.74 -1.87 17.78
C ALA A 34 -8.63 -1.27 16.37
N GLY A 35 -7.47 -0.72 16.00
CA GLY A 35 -7.23 -0.16 14.68
C GLY A 35 -7.31 -1.21 13.56
N TYR A 36 -6.76 -2.40 13.77
CA TYR A 36 -6.87 -3.49 12.80
C TYR A 36 -8.31 -3.99 12.66
N GLN A 37 -9.02 -4.17 13.77
CA GLN A 37 -10.40 -4.65 13.76
C GLN A 37 -11.34 -3.66 13.07
N ASP A 38 -11.22 -2.36 13.37
CA ASP A 38 -11.98 -1.31 12.69
C ASP A 38 -11.68 -1.26 11.19
N ALA A 39 -10.40 -1.40 10.81
CA ALA A 39 -10.01 -1.43 9.41
C ALA A 39 -10.61 -2.63 8.66
N ILE A 40 -10.60 -3.84 9.24
CA ILE A 40 -11.20 -5.02 8.63
C ILE A 40 -12.71 -4.83 8.42
N HIS A 41 -13.42 -4.29 9.41
CA HIS A 41 -14.85 -4.00 9.27
C HIS A 41 -15.11 -2.98 8.14
N ARG A 42 -14.38 -1.86 8.12
CA ARG A 42 -14.51 -0.84 7.06
C ARG A 42 -14.23 -1.39 5.66
N ILE A 43 -13.19 -2.21 5.52
CA ILE A 43 -12.87 -2.84 4.24
C ILE A 43 -13.98 -3.81 3.84
N ALA A 44 -14.44 -4.66 4.76
CA ALA A 44 -15.50 -5.63 4.50
C ALA A 44 -16.81 -4.96 4.07
N ASP A 45 -17.18 -3.84 4.71
CA ASP A 45 -18.35 -3.03 4.34
C ASP A 45 -18.22 -2.49 2.90
N GLU A 46 -17.05 -1.98 2.54
CA GLU A 46 -16.77 -1.42 1.22
C GLU A 46 -16.79 -2.48 0.11
N VAL A 47 -16.21 -3.66 0.37
CA VAL A 47 -16.19 -4.78 -0.60
C VAL A 47 -17.42 -5.69 -0.50
N ARG A 48 -18.31 -5.43 0.46
CA ARG A 48 -19.54 -6.18 0.74
C ARG A 48 -19.29 -7.68 0.99
N CYS A 49 -18.32 -7.99 1.86
CA CYS A 49 -18.06 -9.35 2.34
C CYS A 49 -18.30 -9.47 3.85
N GLU A 50 -18.11 -10.66 4.41
CA GLU A 50 -18.18 -10.83 5.86
C GLU A 50 -17.07 -10.02 6.56
N ALA A 51 -17.40 -9.43 7.71
CA ALA A 51 -16.52 -8.57 8.49
C ALA A 51 -15.46 -9.36 9.29
N ASN A 52 -14.69 -10.20 8.60
CA ASN A 52 -13.58 -10.97 9.15
C ASN A 52 -12.38 -11.00 8.18
N GLU A 53 -11.18 -11.21 8.74
CA GLU A 53 -9.92 -11.20 7.99
C GLU A 53 -9.92 -12.20 6.84
N ALA A 54 -10.42 -13.42 7.06
CA ALA A 54 -10.38 -14.48 6.06
C ALA A 54 -11.22 -14.12 4.83
N ALA A 55 -12.42 -13.55 5.03
CA ALA A 55 -13.29 -13.10 3.95
C ALA A 55 -12.70 -11.92 3.17
N VAL A 56 -12.13 -10.92 3.87
CA VAL A 56 -11.43 -9.79 3.24
C VAL A 56 -10.23 -10.27 2.42
N LEU A 57 -9.43 -11.18 2.97
CA LEU A 57 -8.26 -11.73 2.30
C LEU A 57 -8.65 -12.56 1.07
N ALA A 58 -9.69 -13.39 1.19
CA ALA A 58 -10.21 -14.19 0.08
C ALA A 58 -10.71 -13.30 -1.06
N TYR A 59 -11.50 -12.26 -0.74
CA TYR A 59 -11.96 -11.28 -1.73
C TYR A 59 -10.79 -10.60 -2.43
N ARG A 60 -9.82 -10.08 -1.66
CA ARG A 60 -8.66 -9.37 -2.20
C ARG A 60 -7.79 -10.24 -3.11
N ASN A 61 -7.64 -11.51 -2.80
CA ASN A 61 -6.86 -12.45 -3.62
C ASN A 61 -7.60 -12.93 -4.88
N ALA A 62 -8.93 -12.88 -4.88
CA ALA A 62 -9.75 -13.24 -6.04
C ALA A 62 -9.97 -12.06 -7.01
N ALA A 63 -9.92 -10.83 -6.51
CA ALA A 63 -10.11 -9.63 -7.32
C ALA A 63 -8.87 -9.29 -8.17
N ASP A 64 -9.09 -8.69 -9.34
CA ASP A 64 -8.01 -8.01 -10.05
C ASP A 64 -7.56 -6.79 -9.25
N ALA A 65 -6.24 -6.63 -9.07
CA ALA A 65 -5.69 -5.59 -8.20
C ALA A 65 -5.97 -4.17 -8.71
N ALA A 66 -6.01 -3.96 -10.02
CA ALA A 66 -6.28 -2.65 -10.61
C ALA A 66 -7.76 -2.30 -10.45
N ASP A 67 -8.65 -3.26 -10.71
CA ASP A 67 -10.09 -3.08 -10.53
C ASP A 67 -10.45 -2.85 -9.06
N TYR A 68 -9.86 -3.62 -8.15
CA TYR A 68 -10.02 -3.44 -6.71
C TYR A 68 -9.62 -2.02 -6.27
N ALA A 69 -8.44 -1.57 -6.67
CA ALA A 69 -7.97 -0.24 -6.30
C ALA A 69 -8.84 0.86 -6.93
N ARG A 70 -9.22 0.71 -8.20
CA ARG A 70 -10.10 1.67 -8.88
C ARG A 70 -11.45 1.78 -8.19
N GLN A 71 -12.04 0.67 -7.76
CA GLN A 71 -13.29 0.65 -7.01
C GLN A 71 -13.17 1.50 -5.73
N LEU A 72 -12.16 1.24 -4.90
CA LEU A 72 -11.92 1.96 -3.64
C LEU A 72 -11.68 3.46 -3.85
N PHE A 73 -10.90 3.81 -4.87
CA PHE A 73 -10.61 5.21 -5.10
C PHE A 73 -11.79 5.98 -5.71
N THR A 74 -12.62 5.30 -6.51
CA THR A 74 -13.83 5.90 -7.06
C THR A 74 -14.88 6.14 -5.97
N SER A 75 -15.06 5.18 -5.04
CA SER A 75 -16.02 5.33 -3.95
C SER A 75 -15.65 6.43 -2.95
N THR A 76 -14.37 6.78 -2.88
CA THR A 76 -13.84 7.86 -2.04
C THR A 76 -13.68 9.20 -2.77
N GLU A 77 -14.12 9.29 -4.04
CA GLU A 77 -13.96 10.48 -4.89
C GLU A 77 -12.51 10.99 -4.99
N THR A 78 -11.53 10.07 -4.95
CA THR A 78 -10.11 10.42 -4.97
C THR A 78 -9.71 10.97 -6.35
N GLY A 79 -9.46 12.28 -6.44
CA GLY A 79 -9.11 12.94 -7.71
C GLY A 79 -7.63 12.92 -8.09
N MET A 80 -6.72 12.81 -7.11
CA MET A 80 -5.27 12.77 -7.33
C MET A 80 -4.58 12.13 -6.13
N MET A 81 -3.48 11.42 -6.39
CA MET A 81 -2.58 10.91 -5.37
C MET A 81 -1.20 11.54 -5.52
N LEU A 82 -0.64 12.01 -4.40
CA LEU A 82 0.74 12.44 -4.28
C LEU A 82 1.53 11.31 -3.60
N VAL A 83 2.54 10.77 -4.28
CA VAL A 83 3.23 9.53 -3.90
C VAL A 83 4.68 9.82 -3.56
N ASP A 84 5.10 9.47 -2.35
CA ASP A 84 6.52 9.38 -1.99
C ASP A 84 7.09 8.07 -2.56
N ALA A 85 8.05 8.19 -3.48
CA ALA A 85 8.72 7.05 -4.12
C ALA A 85 9.90 6.49 -3.30
N GLY A 86 10.19 7.03 -2.12
CA GLY A 86 11.32 6.63 -1.27
C GLY A 86 11.33 5.16 -0.81
N PHE A 87 10.20 4.46 -0.95
CA PHE A 87 10.07 3.03 -0.62
C PHE A 87 9.82 2.14 -1.85
N ALA A 88 9.96 2.67 -3.06
CA ALA A 88 9.76 1.91 -4.28
C ALA A 88 10.87 0.86 -4.47
N THR A 89 10.48 -0.33 -4.88
CA THR A 89 11.40 -1.41 -5.30
C THR A 89 11.21 -1.69 -6.79
N SER A 90 12.10 -2.46 -7.41
CA SER A 90 11.97 -2.89 -8.82
C SER A 90 10.68 -3.67 -9.12
N ALA A 91 10.03 -4.21 -8.09
CA ALA A 91 8.74 -4.90 -8.19
C ALA A 91 7.52 -3.96 -8.06
N THR A 92 7.75 -2.67 -7.79
CA THR A 92 6.71 -1.67 -7.59
C THR A 92 6.33 -1.03 -8.94
N PHE A 93 5.04 -0.78 -9.15
CA PHE A 93 4.59 0.03 -10.28
C PHE A 93 5.19 1.43 -10.23
N THR A 94 5.62 1.90 -11.40
CA THR A 94 5.90 3.31 -11.68
C THR A 94 4.62 4.14 -11.54
N LEU A 95 4.76 5.45 -11.35
CA LEU A 95 3.60 6.36 -11.28
C LEU A 95 2.73 6.28 -12.54
N ALA A 96 3.34 6.12 -13.72
CA ALA A 96 2.60 5.96 -14.97
C ALA A 96 1.80 4.65 -15.01
N GLU A 97 2.38 3.53 -14.56
CA GLU A 97 1.68 2.26 -14.44
C GLU A 97 0.53 2.34 -13.42
N GLN A 98 0.73 3.04 -12.29
CA GLN A 98 -0.32 3.26 -11.29
C GLN A 98 -1.46 4.14 -11.84
N GLU A 99 -1.14 5.24 -12.53
CA GLU A 99 -2.13 6.13 -13.15
C GLU A 99 -2.95 5.37 -14.21
N GLN A 100 -2.29 4.57 -15.05
CA GLN A 100 -2.96 3.72 -16.03
C GLN A 100 -3.87 2.65 -15.40
N ALA A 101 -3.43 2.01 -14.32
CA ALA A 101 -4.19 0.96 -13.64
C ALA A 101 -5.41 1.53 -12.90
N THR A 102 -5.24 2.64 -12.19
CA THR A 102 -6.25 3.21 -11.30
C THR A 102 -7.15 4.24 -11.98
N GLY A 103 -6.71 4.82 -13.10
CA GLY A 103 -7.38 5.96 -13.75
C GLY A 103 -7.22 7.28 -13.00
N ILE A 104 -6.41 7.30 -11.93
CA ILE A 104 -6.23 8.45 -11.05
C ILE A 104 -4.88 9.06 -11.28
N ARG A 105 -4.87 10.39 -11.35
CA ARG A 105 -3.67 11.16 -11.55
C ARG A 105 -2.68 10.93 -10.41
N GLN A 106 -1.46 10.49 -10.74
CA GLN A 106 -0.38 10.23 -9.78
C GLN A 106 0.70 11.30 -9.94
N ARG A 107 1.19 11.88 -8.84
CA ARG A 107 2.34 12.82 -8.86
C ARG A 107 3.34 12.45 -7.80
N GLU A 108 4.61 12.66 -8.10
CA GLU A 108 5.70 12.39 -7.17
C GLU A 108 5.80 13.49 -6.10
N ILE A 109 6.05 13.08 -4.85
CA ILE A 109 6.56 13.95 -3.80
C ILE A 109 8.08 13.76 -3.73
N ILE A 110 8.83 14.86 -3.83
CA ILE A 110 10.27 14.84 -3.65
C ILE A 110 10.61 14.71 -2.17
N ARG A 111 11.33 13.66 -1.79
CA ARG A 111 11.87 13.48 -0.45
C ARG A 111 13.20 14.21 -0.28
N LEU A 112 13.21 15.25 0.55
CA LEU A 112 14.36 16.16 0.69
C LEU A 112 15.59 15.45 1.27
N GLU A 113 15.41 14.50 2.18
CA GLU A 113 16.50 13.74 2.80
C GLU A 113 17.26 12.95 1.74
N THR A 114 16.56 12.19 0.90
CA THR A 114 17.16 11.39 -0.18
C THR A 114 17.81 12.28 -1.24
N LEU A 115 17.19 13.42 -1.57
CA LEU A 115 17.79 14.40 -2.47
C LEU A 115 19.09 14.96 -1.88
N ALA A 116 19.08 15.35 -0.62
CA ALA A 116 20.26 15.87 0.07
C ALA A 116 21.38 14.82 0.12
N GLU A 117 21.07 13.57 0.50
CA GLU A 117 22.02 12.45 0.50
C GLU A 117 22.65 12.24 -0.88
N SER A 118 21.84 12.27 -1.95
CA SER A 118 22.34 12.10 -3.32
C SER A 118 23.28 13.22 -3.76
N LEU A 119 22.98 14.47 -3.37
CA LEU A 119 23.81 15.63 -3.67
C LEU A 119 25.14 15.58 -2.91
N VAL A 120 25.11 15.15 -1.65
CA VAL A 120 26.32 14.93 -0.84
C VAL A 120 27.17 13.80 -1.43
N HIS A 121 26.57 12.68 -1.84
CA HIS A 121 27.29 11.57 -2.47
C HIS A 121 27.88 11.92 -3.84
N GLY A 122 27.19 12.76 -4.61
CA GLY A 122 27.65 13.21 -5.93
C GLY A 122 28.68 14.34 -5.88
N ALA A 123 28.88 14.97 -4.72
CA ALA A 123 29.85 16.04 -4.57
C ALA A 123 31.29 15.48 -4.62
N SER A 124 32.09 15.97 -5.57
CA SER A 124 33.53 15.72 -5.60
C SER A 124 34.22 16.77 -4.73
N ASP A 125 34.60 16.38 -3.51
CA ASP A 125 35.22 17.19 -2.43
C ASP A 125 34.24 18.13 -1.67
N PRO A 126 34.02 17.94 -0.35
CA PRO A 126 33.14 18.80 0.46
C PRO A 126 33.82 20.11 0.92
N ARG A 127 34.80 20.63 0.17
CA ARG A 127 35.47 21.89 0.48
C ARG A 127 34.80 23.08 -0.19
#